data_AF-F2UFN5-F1
#
_entry.id   AF-F2UFN5-F1
#
_cell.length_a   1.000
_cell.length_b   1.000
_cell.length_c   1.000
_cell.angle_alpha   90.00
_cell.angle_beta   90.00
_cell.angle_gamma   90.00
#
_symmetry.space_group_name_H-M   'P 1'
#
loop_
_entity.id
_entity.type
_entity.pdbx_description
1 polymer ?
#
loop_
_entity_poly.entity_id
_entity_poly.type
_entity_poly.pdbx_seq_one_letter_code
_entity_poly.pdbx_strand_id
1 'polypeptide(L)'
;MSGLGEVLVPPGKDMWPTLAMWTGCALAIGFSMGWMLASRPVETGASAKQQATPPAAGALVPEDDAGEVANEDQNSELKLVLGVRHDLKMKKGKVAAQCAHAAVAAYKNAKRSVPDLLRAWEMDGQPKITVKVPDEDAM
;
A
#
# COMPACT_ATOMS: atom_id res chain seq x y z
N MET A 1 -32.54 -12.17 62.77
CA MET A 1 -31.43 -13.09 62.42
C MET A 1 -31.76 -13.66 61.06
N SER A 2 -31.27 -12.96 60.04
CA SER A 2 -31.57 -13.16 58.63
C SER A 2 -30.47 -14.04 58.03
N GLY A 3 -30.85 -15.01 57.18
CA GLY A 3 -29.87 -15.82 56.45
C GLY A 3 -30.54 -16.99 55.75
N LEU A 4 -31.14 -16.71 54.60
CA LEU A 4 -31.62 -17.72 53.64
C LEU A 4 -30.41 -18.49 53.11
N GLY A 5 -30.42 -19.81 53.24
CA GLY A 5 -29.42 -20.68 52.62
C GLY A 5 -29.67 -20.76 51.12
N GLU A 6 -28.74 -20.22 50.32
CA GLU A 6 -28.65 -20.52 48.89
C GLU A 6 -28.33 -22.01 48.71
N VAL A 7 -29.31 -22.74 48.18
CA VAL A 7 -29.16 -24.12 47.75
C VAL A 7 -28.31 -24.11 46.47
N LEU A 8 -27.04 -24.50 46.60
CA LEU A 8 -26.12 -24.75 45.48
C LEU A 8 -26.59 -25.98 44.70
N VAL A 9 -27.31 -25.75 43.60
CA VAL A 9 -27.72 -26.80 42.64
C VAL A 9 -26.51 -27.14 41.76
N PRO A 10 -26.00 -28.39 41.73
CA PRO A 10 -24.91 -28.75 40.85
C PRO A 10 -25.37 -28.81 39.38
N PRO A 11 -24.53 -28.42 38.42
CA PRO A 11 -24.90 -28.42 37.00
C PRO A 11 -25.18 -29.84 36.50
N GLY A 12 -26.25 -29.97 35.72
CA GLY A 12 -26.70 -31.21 35.10
C GLY A 12 -25.63 -31.80 34.16
N LYS A 13 -25.62 -33.14 34.13
CA LYS A 13 -24.77 -34.06 33.34
C LYS A 13 -24.94 -33.92 31.81
N ASP A 14 -25.63 -32.89 31.37
CA ASP A 14 -26.01 -32.62 29.97
C ASP A 14 -25.14 -31.50 29.35
N MET A 15 -24.22 -30.93 30.14
CA MET A 15 -23.34 -29.82 29.76
C MET A 15 -22.09 -30.24 28.96
N TRP A 16 -21.72 -31.52 29.00
CA TRP A 16 -20.55 -32.07 28.29
C TRP A 16 -20.78 -32.29 26.77
N PRO A 17 -21.93 -32.79 26.29
CA PRO A 17 -22.14 -32.99 24.85
C PRO A 17 -22.33 -31.67 24.06
N THR A 18 -22.82 -30.60 24.69
CA THR A 18 -23.00 -29.29 24.04
C THR A 18 -21.69 -28.51 23.86
N LEU A 19 -20.75 -28.65 24.79
CA LEU A 19 -19.41 -28.04 24.70
C LEU A 19 -18.50 -28.74 23.67
N ALA A 20 -18.64 -30.06 23.51
CA ALA A 20 -17.93 -30.85 22.51
C ALA A 20 -18.40 -30.56 21.06
N MET A 21 -19.69 -30.25 20.87
CA MET A 21 -20.24 -29.88 19.56
C MET A 21 -19.71 -28.52 19.05
N TRP A 22 -19.50 -27.54 19.94
CA TRP A 22 -18.99 -26.21 19.55
C TRP A 22 -17.49 -26.20 19.24
N THR A 23 -16.70 -27.05 19.89
CA THR A 23 -15.26 -27.18 19.61
C THR A 23 -14.98 -27.95 18.32
N GLY A 24 -15.85 -28.88 17.92
CA GLY A 24 -15.75 -29.60 16.65
C GLY A 24 -15.97 -28.73 15.40
N CYS A 25 -16.93 -27.80 15.44
CA CYS A 25 -17.22 -26.92 14.29
C CYS A 25 -16.09 -25.90 14.00
N ALA A 26 -15.36 -25.45 15.03
CA ALA A 26 -14.28 -24.46 14.87
C ALA A 26 -13.07 -25.01 14.09
N LEU A 27 -12.79 -26.32 14.18
CA LEU A 27 -11.61 -26.93 13.56
C LEU A 27 -11.83 -27.27 12.07
N ALA A 28 -13.06 -27.53 11.63
CA ALA A 28 -13.36 -27.88 10.24
C ALA A 28 -13.31 -26.67 9.28
N ILE A 29 -13.66 -25.48 9.75
CA ILE A 29 -13.65 -24.24 8.95
C ILE A 29 -12.20 -23.72 8.79
N GLY A 30 -11.37 -23.85 9.84
CA GLY A 30 -9.98 -23.40 9.82
C GLY A 30 -9.10 -24.11 8.78
N PHE A 31 -9.29 -25.42 8.59
CA PHE A 31 -8.48 -26.19 7.64
C PHE A 31 -8.82 -25.88 6.16
N SER A 32 -10.10 -25.62 5.86
CA SER A 32 -10.57 -25.33 4.50
C SER A 32 -10.21 -23.91 4.02
N MET A 33 -10.29 -22.91 4.90
CA MET A 33 -9.86 -21.54 4.58
C MET A 33 -8.33 -21.39 4.55
N GLY A 34 -7.61 -22.18 5.34
CA GLY A 34 -6.14 -22.23 5.34
C GLY A 34 -5.57 -22.75 4.02
N TRP A 35 -6.14 -23.83 3.47
CA TRP A 35 -5.67 -24.38 2.19
C TRP A 35 -5.98 -23.44 1.01
N MET A 36 -7.10 -22.72 1.04
CA MET A 36 -7.47 -21.83 -0.07
C MET A 36 -6.65 -20.53 -0.12
N LEU A 37 -6.05 -20.10 1.01
CA LEU A 37 -5.09 -18.99 1.02
C LEU A 37 -3.66 -19.45 0.67
N ALA A 38 -3.32 -20.71 0.96
CA ALA A 38 -2.03 -21.31 0.61
C ALA A 38 -1.89 -21.67 -0.88
N SER A 39 -3.00 -21.81 -1.61
CA SER A 39 -3.02 -22.14 -3.03
C SER A 39 -3.10 -20.92 -3.96
N ARG A 40 -2.84 -19.68 -3.49
CA ARG A 40 -2.75 -18.53 -4.40
C ARG A 40 -1.42 -18.63 -5.16
N PRO A 41 -1.42 -18.85 -6.48
CA PRO A 41 -0.21 -18.72 -7.26
C PRO A 41 0.30 -17.27 -7.11
N VAL A 42 1.56 -17.12 -6.72
CA VAL A 42 2.25 -15.83 -6.78
C VAL A 42 2.51 -15.57 -8.27
N GLU A 43 1.65 -14.77 -8.90
CA GLU A 43 1.95 -14.26 -10.23
C GLU A 43 3.12 -13.29 -10.11
N THR A 44 4.30 -13.82 -10.41
CA THR A 44 5.49 -13.05 -10.71
C THR A 44 5.24 -12.37 -12.04
N GLY A 45 4.60 -11.20 -11.99
CA GLY A 45 4.40 -10.32 -13.15
C GLY A 45 5.75 -9.78 -13.64
N ALA A 46 6.45 -10.60 -14.43
CA ALA A 46 7.59 -10.16 -15.22
C ALA A 46 7.07 -9.48 -16.50
N SER A 47 7.28 -8.16 -16.55
CA SER A 47 7.55 -7.34 -17.74
C SER A 47 6.66 -7.55 -18.98
N ALA A 48 5.56 -6.79 -19.04
CA ALA A 48 4.88 -6.48 -20.28
C ALA A 48 5.77 -5.53 -21.11
N LYS A 49 6.48 -6.09 -22.09
CA LYS A 49 7.09 -5.34 -23.18
C LYS A 49 5.96 -4.81 -24.09
N GLN A 50 5.49 -3.60 -23.83
CA GLN A 50 4.50 -2.95 -24.69
C GLN A 50 5.19 -2.28 -25.89
N GLN A 51 4.65 -2.65 -27.03
CA GLN A 51 5.08 -2.43 -28.40
C GLN A 51 4.62 -1.05 -28.86
N ALA A 52 5.52 -0.33 -29.53
CA ALA A 52 5.27 0.98 -30.10
C ALA A 52 4.25 0.91 -31.25
N THR A 53 3.32 1.87 -31.26
CA THR A 53 2.66 2.38 -32.48
C THR A 53 2.43 3.89 -32.35
N PRO A 54 2.73 4.69 -33.39
CA PRO A 54 2.37 6.10 -33.42
C PRO A 54 0.95 6.30 -33.99
N PRO A 55 0.28 7.41 -33.63
CA PRO A 55 -0.33 8.19 -34.70
C PRO A 55 -0.07 9.69 -34.58
N ALA A 56 -0.11 10.29 -35.75
CA ALA A 56 0.26 11.63 -36.10
C ALA A 56 -0.75 12.70 -35.63
N ALA A 57 -0.20 13.92 -35.57
CA ALA A 57 -0.81 15.19 -35.95
C ALA A 57 -2.08 15.66 -35.22
N GLY A 58 -1.97 16.85 -34.63
CA GLY A 58 -2.99 17.88 -34.84
C GLY A 58 -3.32 18.78 -33.65
N ALA A 59 -3.07 20.07 -33.90
CA ALA A 59 -3.83 21.23 -33.45
C ALA A 59 -3.44 21.96 -32.14
N LEU A 60 -3.26 23.26 -32.35
CA LEU A 60 -2.87 24.36 -31.48
C LEU A 60 -3.98 24.73 -30.49
N VAL A 61 -3.63 25.11 -29.25
CA VAL A 61 -4.47 25.95 -28.37
C VAL A 61 -3.54 26.81 -27.49
N PRO A 62 -3.87 28.09 -27.22
CA PRO A 62 -2.91 29.17 -27.01
C PRO A 62 -2.50 29.42 -25.55
N GLU A 63 -1.52 30.31 -25.44
CA GLU A 63 -0.81 30.80 -24.27
C GLU A 63 -1.69 31.69 -23.36
N ASP A 64 -1.69 31.42 -22.05
CA ASP A 64 -1.93 32.43 -21.03
C ASP A 64 -1.06 32.22 -19.77
N ASP A 65 -0.60 33.37 -19.30
CA ASP A 65 0.53 33.74 -18.46
C ASP A 65 0.30 33.54 -16.95
N ALA A 66 1.24 32.90 -16.24
CA ALA A 66 1.60 33.24 -14.84
C ALA A 66 2.74 32.33 -14.31
N GLY A 67 3.95 32.87 -14.26
CA GLY A 67 5.02 32.36 -13.38
C GLY A 67 6.39 32.30 -14.06
N GLU A 68 7.19 33.36 -13.87
CA GLU A 68 8.60 33.39 -14.26
C GLU A 68 9.38 32.33 -13.47
N VAL A 69 9.80 31.26 -14.15
CA VAL A 69 10.77 30.29 -13.66
C VAL A 69 12.08 30.52 -14.41
N ALA A 70 13.11 30.84 -13.63
CA ALA A 70 14.47 31.04 -14.13
C ALA A 70 14.90 29.84 -14.98
N ASN A 71 15.30 30.14 -16.22
CA ASN A 71 15.86 29.18 -17.15
C ASN A 71 17.22 28.68 -16.64
N GLU A 72 17.25 27.45 -16.13
CA GLU A 72 18.44 26.61 -16.08
C GLU A 72 18.03 25.19 -16.57
N ASP A 73 18.53 24.82 -17.75
CA ASP A 73 18.38 23.55 -18.47
C ASP A 73 16.96 22.99 -18.70
N GLN A 74 16.41 23.29 -19.89
CA GLN A 74 15.13 22.80 -20.45
C GLN A 74 15.10 21.28 -20.77
N ASN A 75 15.83 20.46 -20.00
CA ASN A 75 15.78 19.00 -20.04
C ASN A 75 16.08 18.40 -18.65
N SER A 76 15.60 19.02 -17.57
CA SER A 76 15.75 18.45 -16.24
C SER A 76 14.89 17.20 -16.10
N GLU A 77 15.52 16.02 -16.01
CA GLU A 77 14.86 14.74 -15.75
C GLU A 77 14.11 14.81 -14.40
N LEU A 78 12.77 14.79 -14.45
CA LEU A 78 11.94 14.79 -13.25
C LEU A 78 11.88 13.39 -12.66
N LYS A 79 12.04 13.26 -11.34
CA LYS A 79 11.95 11.96 -10.64
C LYS A 79 11.38 12.09 -9.23
N LEU A 80 10.64 11.07 -8.80
CA LEU A 80 10.18 10.96 -7.42
C LEU A 80 11.23 10.21 -6.59
N VAL A 81 11.81 10.87 -5.59
CA VAL A 81 12.77 10.24 -4.67
C VAL A 81 12.08 9.87 -3.36
N LEU A 82 12.24 8.62 -2.93
CA LEU A 82 11.66 8.05 -1.71
C LEU A 82 12.78 7.70 -0.74
N GLY A 83 12.93 8.49 0.32
CA GLY A 83 13.87 8.22 1.40
C GLY A 83 13.34 7.13 2.34
N VAL A 84 14.13 6.09 2.59
CA VAL A 84 13.80 5.01 3.52
C VAL A 84 14.80 5.00 4.67
N ARG A 85 14.26 5.25 5.86
CA ARG A 85 14.95 5.07 7.14
C ARG A 85 15.36 3.62 7.38
N HIS A 86 16.66 3.40 7.58
CA HIS A 86 17.24 2.08 7.80
C HIS A 86 17.46 1.73 9.29
N ASP A 87 17.53 2.72 10.16
CA ASP A 87 17.59 2.57 11.63
C ASP A 87 16.41 1.78 12.20
N LEU A 88 15.22 1.94 11.60
CA LEU A 88 13.98 1.28 12.02
C LEU A 88 13.93 -0.24 11.72
N LYS A 89 14.96 -0.80 11.06
CA LYS A 89 15.08 -2.25 10.72
C LYS A 89 13.80 -2.86 10.13
N MET A 90 13.13 -2.12 9.25
CA MET A 90 11.89 -2.59 8.62
C MET A 90 12.14 -3.77 7.67
N LYS A 91 11.25 -4.78 7.70
CA LYS A 91 11.24 -5.86 6.71
C LYS A 91 10.94 -5.30 5.31
N LYS A 92 11.47 -5.94 4.26
CA LYS A 92 11.31 -5.51 2.85
C LYS A 92 9.85 -5.21 2.46
N GLY A 93 8.90 -6.05 2.89
CA GLY A 93 7.47 -5.81 2.62
C GLY A 93 6.91 -4.55 3.27
N LYS A 94 7.35 -4.22 4.49
CA LYS A 94 6.94 -2.99 5.18
C LYS A 94 7.52 -1.76 4.50
N VAL A 95 8.78 -1.84 4.06
CA VAL A 95 9.42 -0.77 3.27
C VAL A 95 8.63 -0.50 1.97
N ALA A 96 8.28 -1.55 1.22
CA ALA A 96 7.53 -1.42 -0.02
C ALA A 96 6.16 -0.76 0.19
N ALA A 97 5.43 -1.17 1.23
CA ALA A 97 4.15 -0.56 1.58
C ALA A 97 4.29 0.93 1.91
N GLN A 98 5.29 1.31 2.72
CA GLN A 98 5.52 2.71 3.07
C GLN A 98 5.92 3.56 1.85
N CYS A 99 6.79 3.03 0.98
CA CYS A 99 7.14 3.68 -0.28
C CYS A 99 5.91 3.92 -1.15
N ALA A 100 5.00 2.95 -1.24
CA ALA A 100 3.74 3.09 -1.98
C ALA A 100 2.83 4.16 -1.36
N HIS A 101 2.69 4.18 -0.03
CA HIS A 101 1.90 5.20 0.67
C HIS A 101 2.46 6.62 0.43
N ALA A 102 3.78 6.78 0.58
CA ALA A 102 4.46 8.05 0.35
C ALA A 102 4.33 8.51 -1.11
N ALA A 103 4.47 7.60 -2.09
CA ALA A 103 4.34 7.95 -3.50
C ALA A 103 2.93 8.44 -3.86
N VAL A 104 1.87 7.77 -3.34
CA VAL A 104 0.49 8.21 -3.57
C VAL A 104 0.21 9.55 -2.90
N ALA A 105 0.74 9.79 -1.71
CA ALA A 105 0.61 11.06 -1.03
C ALA A 105 1.31 12.20 -1.80
N ALA A 106 2.55 11.97 -2.25
CA ALA A 106 3.30 12.92 -3.07
C ALA A 106 2.58 13.22 -4.39
N TYR A 107 2.06 12.21 -5.09
CA TYR A 107 1.26 12.38 -6.31
C TYR A 107 0.03 13.25 -6.08
N LYS A 108 -0.76 12.96 -5.04
CA LYS A 108 -1.95 13.75 -4.68
C LYS A 108 -1.60 15.19 -4.30
N ASN A 109 -0.42 15.41 -3.73
CA ASN A 109 0.07 16.75 -3.42
C ASN A 109 0.46 17.49 -4.71
N ALA A 110 1.32 16.89 -5.53
CA ALA A 110 1.78 17.45 -6.80
C ALA A 110 0.63 17.77 -7.75
N LYS A 111 -0.41 16.92 -7.78
CA LYS A 111 -1.62 17.17 -8.59
C LYS A 111 -2.35 18.47 -8.22
N ARG A 112 -2.22 18.92 -6.98
CA ARG A 112 -2.84 20.16 -6.48
C ARG A 112 -1.89 21.35 -6.54
N SER A 113 -0.59 21.13 -6.31
CA SER A 113 0.38 22.22 -6.16
C SER A 113 1.17 22.53 -7.43
N VAL A 114 1.50 21.52 -8.24
CA VAL A 114 2.39 21.63 -9.42
C VAL A 114 1.93 20.70 -10.56
N PRO A 115 0.71 20.91 -11.12
CA PRO A 115 0.13 19.98 -12.10
C PRO A 115 0.94 19.85 -13.41
N ASP A 116 1.65 20.89 -13.84
CA ASP A 116 2.45 20.83 -15.07
C ASP A 116 3.73 20.01 -14.92
N LEU A 117 4.44 20.15 -13.80
CA LEU A 117 5.57 19.28 -13.46
C LEU A 117 5.11 17.84 -13.27
N LEU A 118 3.94 17.63 -12.69
CA LEU A 118 3.38 16.28 -12.56
C LEU A 118 3.12 15.65 -13.93
N ARG A 119 2.55 16.40 -14.87
CA ARG A 119 2.28 15.93 -16.24
C ARG A 119 3.57 15.59 -16.97
N ALA A 120 4.60 16.44 -16.87
CA ALA A 120 5.92 16.16 -17.43
C ALA A 120 6.52 14.87 -16.86
N TRP A 121 6.51 14.71 -15.53
CA TRP A 121 6.95 13.48 -14.87
C TRP A 121 6.13 12.23 -15.29
N GLU A 122 4.83 12.38 -15.53
CA GLU A 122 3.99 11.30 -16.07
C GLU A 122 4.37 10.93 -17.51
N MET A 123 4.68 11.92 -18.36
CA MET A 123 5.16 11.72 -19.73
C MET A 123 6.52 11.02 -19.79
N ASP A 124 7.37 11.25 -18.78
CA ASP A 124 8.67 10.58 -18.62
C ASP A 124 8.56 9.14 -18.08
N GLY A 125 7.35 8.60 -17.95
CA GLY A 125 7.13 7.23 -17.45
C GLY A 125 7.13 7.11 -15.93
N GLN A 126 6.98 8.23 -15.22
CA GLN A 126 6.85 8.29 -13.77
C GLN A 126 8.04 7.66 -13.01
N PRO A 127 9.30 8.06 -13.28
CA PRO A 127 10.48 7.47 -12.63
C PRO A 127 10.46 7.67 -11.10
N LYS A 128 10.81 6.61 -10.37
CA LYS A 128 10.82 6.54 -8.90
C LYS A 128 12.13 5.93 -8.42
N ILE A 129 12.82 6.60 -7.50
CA ILE A 129 14.09 6.15 -6.93
C ILE A 129 13.95 6.02 -5.42
N THR A 130 14.35 4.89 -4.86
CA THR A 130 14.40 4.70 -3.41
C THR A 130 15.82 4.85 -2.90
N VAL A 131 16.03 5.75 -1.94
CA VAL A 131 17.33 6.02 -1.32
C VAL A 131 17.33 5.61 0.15
N LYS A 132 18.50 5.30 0.68
CA LYS A 132 18.68 4.94 2.09
C LYS A 132 18.96 6.19 2.90
N VAL A 133 18.24 6.36 4.00
CA VAL A 133 18.45 7.42 4.98
C VAL A 133 18.91 6.76 6.29
N PRO A 134 20.00 7.22 6.92
CA PRO A 134 20.58 6.57 8.10
C PRO A 134 19.64 6.64 9.31
N ASP A 135 19.05 7.80 9.58
CA ASP A 135 18.27 8.10 10.78
C ASP A 135 17.20 9.18 10.50
N GLU A 136 16.54 9.67 11.55
CA GLU A 136 15.51 10.71 11.46
C GLU A 136 16.09 12.10 11.19
N ASP A 137 17.25 12.42 11.75
CA ASP A 137 17.88 13.73 11.62
C ASP A 137 18.33 14.01 10.18
N ALA A 138 18.65 12.95 9.43
CA ALA A 138 19.00 13.01 8.02
C ALA A 138 17.81 12.98 7.03
N MET A 139 16.56 12.93 7.52
CA MET A 139 15.35 12.83 6.69
C MET A 139 14.68 14.19 6.43
#